data_AF-A0AAD9RUC7-F1
#
_entry.id   AF-A0AAD9RUC7-F1
#
_cell.length_a   1.000
_cell.length_b   1.000
_cell.length_c   1.000
_cell.angle_alpha   90.00
_cell.angle_beta   90.00
_cell.angle_gamma   90.00
#
_symmetry.space_group_name_H-M   'P 1'
#
loop_
_entity.id
_entity.type
_entity.pdbx_description
1 polymer ?
#
loop_
_entity_poly.entity_id
_entity_poly.type
_entity_poly.pdbx_seq_one_letter_code
_entity_poly.pdbx_strand_id
1 'polypeptide(L)'
;MYKSTQEPDIPAALGLLTHLSNDELKDILNDDSKFEDIVKDIKQFKELETEKEMLMASNRSLAEFNLSKQPELEEGKQVLKELSEKGRQLCCSVKEKLNEMRDKSGAMTVDTALDLLQASAAEIEEESEKVAEKFLAGDIEVDEFLEQFLSRRKLMHLRKVKVDKLREILRKSLHTSPYPSSNFPGIAPSIPYPTGPVSMPMPVPSGPSLYRPY
;
A
#
# COMPACT_ATOMS: atom_id res chain seq x y z
N MET A 1 29.12 18.51 14.33
CA MET A 1 30.53 18.86 14.14
C MET A 1 30.94 19.77 15.29
N TYR A 2 31.54 19.23 16.34
CA TYR A 2 32.21 20.05 17.36
C TYR A 2 33.56 20.46 16.79
N LYS A 3 33.70 21.72 16.37
CA LYS A 3 35.00 22.33 16.14
C LYS A 3 35.18 23.38 17.23
N SER A 4 35.94 23.05 18.27
CA SER A 4 36.62 24.08 19.05
C SER A 4 37.84 23.47 19.72
N THR A 5 38.96 23.45 19.00
CA THR A 5 40.27 23.62 19.61
C THR A 5 40.41 25.11 19.93
N GLN A 6 39.65 25.58 20.91
CA GLN A 6 39.83 26.94 21.42
C GLN A 6 41.00 26.83 22.41
N GLU A 7 42.20 27.18 21.96
CA GLU A 7 43.32 27.35 22.89
C GLU A 7 42.91 28.38 23.95
N PRO A 8 43.31 28.18 25.23
CA PRO A 8 43.00 29.14 26.27
C PRO A 8 43.64 30.49 25.93
N ASP A 9 42.89 31.58 26.04
CA ASP A 9 43.38 32.94 25.87
C ASP A 9 44.23 33.35 27.09
N ILE A 10 45.46 32.83 27.11
CA ILE A 10 46.44 33.07 28.17
C ILE A 10 46.73 34.58 28.35
N PRO A 11 46.89 35.39 27.28
CA PRO A 11 47.06 36.83 27.42
C PRO A 11 45.91 37.53 28.14
N ALA A 12 44.65 37.19 27.82
CA ALA A 12 43.49 37.76 28.51
C ALA A 12 43.41 37.33 29.98
N ALA A 13 43.76 36.06 30.27
CA ALA A 13 43.81 35.54 31.63
C ALA A 13 44.90 36.23 32.47
N LEU A 14 46.10 36.42 31.91
CA LEU A 14 47.21 37.12 32.57
C LEU A 14 46.88 38.61 32.81
N GLY A 15 46.09 39.24 31.94
CA GLY A 15 45.63 40.62 32.12
C GLY A 15 44.79 40.85 33.38
N LEU A 16 44.17 39.81 33.94
CA LEU A 16 43.47 39.89 35.23
C LEU A 16 44.43 39.85 36.43
N LEU A 17 45.68 39.41 36.22
CA LEU A 17 46.70 39.23 37.25
C LEU A 17 47.74 40.36 37.30
N THR A 18 47.85 41.17 36.25
CA THR A 18 48.90 42.22 36.09
C THR A 18 48.84 43.33 37.13
N HIS A 19 47.69 43.56 37.75
CA HIS A 19 47.46 44.64 38.72
C HIS A 19 47.58 44.19 40.19
N LEU A 20 47.84 42.90 40.44
CA LEU A 20 47.93 42.32 41.78
C LEU A 20 49.36 42.43 42.35
N SER A 21 49.45 42.60 43.67
CA SER A 21 50.70 42.61 44.42
C SER A 21 51.31 41.21 44.59
N ASN A 22 52.58 41.13 45.00
CA ASN A 22 53.27 39.84 45.19
C ASN A 22 52.62 38.98 46.29
N ASP A 23 52.11 39.62 47.33
CA ASP A 23 51.44 38.93 48.43
C ASP A 23 50.07 38.39 47.99
N GLU A 24 49.31 39.16 47.20
CA GLU A 24 48.04 38.71 46.60
C GLU A 24 48.24 37.55 45.60
N LEU A 25 49.29 37.62 44.76
CA LEU A 25 49.65 36.55 43.84
C LEU A 25 50.07 35.27 44.57
N LYS A 26 50.81 35.39 45.68
CA LYS A 26 51.14 34.25 46.56
C LYS A 26 49.90 33.67 47.21
N ASP A 27 48.98 34.51 47.65
CA ASP A 27 47.72 34.07 48.24
C ASP A 27 46.86 33.30 47.23
N ILE A 28 46.79 33.77 45.99
CA ILE A 28 46.09 33.06 44.89
C ILE A 28 46.79 31.75 44.53
N LEU A 29 48.13 31.74 44.50
CA LEU A 29 48.90 30.54 44.18
C LEU A 29 48.74 29.43 45.24
N ASN A 30 48.50 29.80 46.49
CA ASN A 30 48.37 28.86 47.61
C ASN A 30 46.91 28.54 47.98
N ASP A 31 45.93 29.10 47.26
CA ASP A 31 44.49 28.90 47.50
C ASP A 31 43.76 28.58 46.19
N ASP A 32 43.48 27.30 45.98
CA ASP A 32 42.81 26.78 44.79
C ASP A 32 41.43 27.42 44.56
N SER A 33 40.72 27.83 45.63
CA SER A 33 39.40 28.45 45.50
C SER A 33 39.52 29.85 44.90
N LYS A 34 40.51 30.63 45.35
CA LYS A 34 40.80 31.96 44.79
C LYS A 34 41.28 31.86 43.34
N PHE A 35 42.08 30.85 43.04
CA PHE A 35 42.51 30.58 41.68
C PHE A 35 41.31 30.23 40.77
N GLU A 36 40.41 29.36 41.21
CA GLU A 36 39.18 29.04 40.48
C GLU A 36 38.30 30.27 40.22
N ASP A 37 38.17 31.17 41.18
CA ASP A 37 37.35 32.37 41.02
C ASP A 37 37.90 33.31 39.94
N ILE A 38 39.24 33.43 39.85
CA ILE A 38 39.88 34.17 38.75
C ILE A 38 39.66 33.46 37.41
N VAL A 39 39.72 32.13 37.38
CA VAL A 39 39.44 31.36 36.15
C VAL A 39 37.99 31.55 35.69
N LYS A 40 37.03 31.56 36.62
CA LYS A 40 35.61 31.86 36.34
C LYS A 40 35.41 33.27 35.80
N ASP A 41 36.31 34.20 36.14
CA ASP A 41 36.25 35.58 35.67
C ASP A 41 36.82 35.82 34.28
N ILE A 42 37.58 34.86 33.73
CA ILE A 42 38.11 34.91 32.36
C ILE A 42 36.94 34.98 31.37
N LYS A 43 36.99 35.95 30.45
CA LYS A 43 35.95 36.19 29.44
C LYS A 43 35.60 34.92 28.64
N GLN A 44 36.61 34.17 28.18
CA GLN A 44 36.41 32.90 27.47
C GLN A 44 35.66 31.86 28.30
N PHE A 45 35.91 31.78 29.61
CA PHE A 45 35.20 30.85 30.50
C PHE A 45 33.74 31.29 30.70
N LYS A 46 33.48 32.59 30.89
CA LYS A 46 32.12 33.14 30.96
C LYS A 46 31.33 32.87 29.68
N GLU A 47 31.94 33.10 28.52
CA GLU A 47 31.31 32.80 27.22
C GLU A 47 30.96 31.32 27.08
N LEU A 48 31.88 30.42 27.45
CA LEU A 48 31.63 28.97 27.47
C LEU A 48 30.52 28.56 28.44
N GLU A 49 30.48 29.14 29.64
CA GLU A 49 29.42 28.83 30.61
C GLU A 49 28.05 29.31 30.09
N THR A 50 27.99 30.50 29.47
CA THR A 50 26.74 30.98 28.84
C THR A 50 26.30 30.14 27.66
N GLU A 51 27.24 29.67 26.83
CA GLU A 51 26.95 28.75 25.72
C GLU A 51 26.41 27.42 26.25
N LYS A 52 27.05 26.86 27.29
CA LYS A 52 26.58 25.65 27.97
C LYS A 52 25.18 25.84 28.52
N GLU A 53 24.89 26.91 29.24
CA GLU A 53 23.55 27.20 29.77
C GLU A 53 22.50 27.31 28.64
N MET A 54 22.85 28.01 27.55
CA MET A 54 21.98 28.14 26.38
C MET A 54 21.71 26.79 25.72
N LEU A 55 22.73 25.94 25.56
CA LEU A 55 22.58 24.59 25.02
C LEU A 55 21.76 23.69 25.94
N MET A 56 21.96 23.76 27.26
CA MET A 56 21.18 23.01 28.23
C MET A 56 19.71 23.42 28.20
N ALA A 57 19.42 24.73 28.17
CA ALA A 57 18.06 25.26 28.07
C ALA A 57 17.39 24.84 26.75
N SER A 58 18.13 24.91 25.64
CA SER A 58 17.65 24.49 24.31
C SER A 58 17.35 22.99 24.26
N ASN A 59 18.28 22.15 24.74
CA ASN A 59 18.10 20.71 24.80
C ASN A 59 16.91 20.33 25.68
N ARG A 60 16.78 20.97 26.84
CA ARG A 60 15.65 20.76 27.75
C ARG A 60 14.32 21.12 27.09
N SER A 61 14.25 22.30 26.46
CA SER A 61 13.04 22.75 25.77
C SER A 61 12.65 21.79 24.65
N LEU A 62 13.62 21.29 23.89
CA LEU A 62 13.38 20.31 22.83
C LEU A 62 12.93 18.96 23.37
N ALA A 63 13.51 18.50 24.48
CA ALA A 63 13.10 17.27 25.14
C ALA A 63 11.66 17.37 25.67
N GLU A 64 11.32 18.48 26.32
CA GLU A 64 9.97 18.76 26.82
C GLU A 64 8.96 18.84 25.66
N PHE A 65 9.32 19.50 24.55
CA PHE A 65 8.48 19.53 23.35
C PHE A 65 8.29 18.13 22.76
N ASN A 66 9.35 17.34 22.62
CA ASN A 66 9.26 15.97 22.11
C ASN A 66 8.37 15.09 23.00
N LEU A 67 8.49 15.20 24.33
CA LEU A 67 7.61 14.52 25.28
C LEU A 67 6.15 14.98 25.14
N SER A 68 5.92 16.28 24.90
CA SER A 68 4.56 16.81 24.65
C SER A 68 3.91 16.24 23.39
N LYS A 69 4.72 15.81 22.40
CA LYS A 69 4.25 15.21 21.15
C LYS A 69 4.05 13.70 21.21
N GLN A 70 4.62 13.03 22.20
CA GLN A 70 4.44 11.60 22.41
C GLN A 70 2.95 11.16 22.50
N PRO A 71 2.05 11.83 23.25
CA PRO A 71 0.65 11.38 23.34
C PRO A 71 -0.09 11.46 22.00
N GLU A 72 0.07 12.55 21.25
CA GLU A 72 -0.54 12.73 19.92
C GLU A 72 -0.06 11.64 18.94
N LEU A 73 1.23 11.31 19.00
CA LEU A 73 1.83 10.28 18.15
C LEU A 73 1.37 8.86 18.53
N GLU A 74 1.19 8.58 19.82
CA GLU A 74 0.69 7.30 20.30
C GLU A 74 -0.80 7.10 19.96
N GLU A 75 -1.61 8.16 20.11
CA GLU A 75 -3.00 8.17 19.66
C GLU A 75 -3.11 7.92 18.15
N GLY A 76 -2.31 8.63 17.35
CA GLY A 76 -2.28 8.44 15.90
C GLY A 76 -1.88 7.02 15.49
N LYS A 77 -0.92 6.40 16.17
CA LYS A 77 -0.55 4.99 15.96
C LYS A 77 -1.69 4.04 16.30
N GLN A 78 -2.39 4.29 17.40
CA GLN A 78 -3.51 3.45 17.84
C GLN A 78 -4.66 3.52 16.83
N VAL A 79 -5.04 4.72 16.38
CA VAL A 79 -6.06 4.91 15.33
C VAL A 79 -5.66 4.21 14.03
N LEU A 80 -4.40 4.35 13.61
CA LEU A 80 -3.90 3.68 12.41
C LEU A 80 -3.99 2.16 12.52
N LYS A 81 -3.62 1.60 13.67
CA LYS A 81 -3.71 0.17 13.95
C LYS A 81 -5.15 -0.33 13.88
N GLU A 82 -6.08 0.38 14.52
CA GLU A 82 -7.51 0.04 14.48
C GLU A 82 -8.09 0.11 13.07
N LEU A 83 -7.75 1.15 12.30
CA LEU A 83 -8.23 1.30 10.93
C LEU A 83 -7.66 0.21 10.01
N SER A 84 -6.38 -0.12 10.17
CA SER A 84 -5.72 -1.21 9.45
C SER A 84 -6.38 -2.56 9.75
N GLU A 85 -6.70 -2.82 11.02
CA GLU A 85 -7.39 -4.04 11.42
C GLU A 85 -8.82 -4.10 10.84
N LYS A 86 -9.58 -3.01 10.92
CA LYS A 86 -10.92 -2.92 10.30
C LYS A 86 -10.84 -3.16 8.80
N GLY A 87 -9.88 -2.56 8.12
CA GLY A 87 -9.64 -2.77 6.68
C GLY A 87 -9.33 -4.24 6.36
N ARG A 88 -8.46 -4.87 7.15
CA ARG A 88 -8.14 -6.31 7.02
C ARG A 88 -9.39 -7.18 7.19
N GLN A 89 -10.21 -6.92 8.21
CA GLN A 89 -11.45 -7.66 8.46
C GLN A 89 -12.45 -7.51 7.30
N LEU A 90 -12.63 -6.30 6.78
CA LEU A 90 -13.49 -6.05 5.62
C LEU A 90 -12.99 -6.78 4.37
N CYS A 91 -11.68 -6.74 4.09
CA CYS A 91 -11.09 -7.49 2.98
C CYS A 91 -11.31 -9.00 3.12
N CYS A 92 -11.14 -9.55 4.32
CA CYS A 92 -11.45 -10.96 4.60
C CYS A 92 -12.93 -11.26 4.34
N SER A 93 -13.85 -10.44 4.85
CA SER A 93 -15.29 -10.62 4.65
C SER A 93 -15.70 -10.55 3.18
N VAL A 94 -15.13 -9.61 2.41
CA VAL A 94 -15.38 -9.52 0.97
C VAL A 94 -14.88 -10.77 0.25
N LYS A 95 -13.68 -11.25 0.60
CA LYS A 95 -13.11 -12.46 0.01
C LYS A 95 -13.95 -13.70 0.31
N GLU A 96 -14.44 -13.83 1.54
CA GLU A 96 -15.34 -14.91 1.95
C GLU A 96 -16.65 -14.86 1.16
N LYS A 97 -17.29 -13.69 1.06
CA LYS A 97 -18.51 -13.52 0.26
C LYS A 97 -18.31 -13.81 -1.23
N LEU A 98 -17.15 -13.43 -1.78
CA LEU A 98 -16.81 -13.73 -3.17
C LEU A 98 -16.67 -15.25 -3.37
N ASN A 99 -15.96 -15.93 -2.46
CA ASN A 99 -15.84 -17.38 -2.49
C ASN A 99 -17.20 -18.07 -2.36
N GLU A 100 -18.05 -17.65 -1.42
CA GLU A 100 -19.40 -18.18 -1.24
C GLU A 100 -20.25 -17.98 -2.51
N MET A 101 -20.16 -16.80 -3.14
CA MET A 101 -20.85 -16.52 -4.40
C MET A 101 -20.33 -17.41 -5.54
N ARG A 102 -19.01 -17.64 -5.62
CA ARG A 102 -18.39 -18.53 -6.59
C ARG A 102 -18.86 -19.98 -6.39
N ASP A 103 -18.86 -20.45 -5.15
CA ASP A 103 -19.26 -21.81 -4.81
C ASP A 103 -20.76 -22.05 -5.10
N LYS A 104 -21.62 -21.06 -4.83
CA LYS A 104 -23.05 -21.09 -5.17
C LYS A 104 -23.32 -20.99 -6.68
N SER A 105 -22.50 -20.25 -7.42
CA SER A 105 -22.70 -20.07 -8.87
C SER A 105 -22.27 -21.29 -9.67
N GLY A 106 -21.64 -22.29 -9.04
CA GLY A 106 -21.07 -23.45 -9.70
C GLY A 106 -19.85 -23.08 -10.55
N ALA A 107 -19.01 -24.07 -10.86
CA ALA A 107 -17.82 -23.87 -11.69
C ALA A 107 -18.13 -23.65 -13.18
N MET A 108 -19.40 -23.74 -13.58
CA MET A 108 -19.83 -23.63 -14.97
C MET A 108 -20.02 -22.17 -15.34
N THR A 109 -19.05 -21.61 -16.07
CA THR A 109 -19.22 -20.28 -16.67
C THR A 109 -20.27 -20.35 -17.78
N VAL A 110 -20.87 -19.19 -18.09
CA VAL A 110 -21.84 -19.07 -19.19
C VAL A 110 -21.20 -19.49 -20.53
N ASP A 111 -19.90 -19.23 -20.70
CA ASP A 111 -19.14 -19.66 -21.88
C ASP A 111 -19.01 -21.19 -21.94
N THR A 112 -18.67 -21.86 -20.83
CA THR A 112 -18.63 -23.33 -20.78
C THR A 112 -20.01 -23.92 -21.05
N ALA A 113 -21.09 -23.31 -20.55
CA ALA A 113 -22.45 -23.76 -20.84
C ALA A 113 -22.81 -23.61 -22.34
N LEU A 114 -22.34 -22.55 -22.99
CA LEU A 114 -22.54 -22.32 -24.42
C LEU A 114 -21.81 -23.37 -25.26
N ASP A 115 -20.54 -23.65 -24.94
CA ASP A 115 -19.72 -24.64 -25.65
C ASP A 115 -20.33 -26.04 -25.54
N LEU A 116 -20.75 -26.43 -24.33
CA LEU A 116 -21.42 -27.71 -24.11
C LEU A 116 -22.73 -27.83 -24.90
N LEU A 117 -23.55 -26.76 -24.91
CA LEU A 117 -24.80 -26.76 -25.66
C LEU A 117 -24.57 -26.86 -27.18
N GLN A 118 -23.51 -26.21 -27.68
CA GLN A 118 -23.11 -26.29 -29.09
C GLN A 118 -22.61 -27.68 -29.46
N ALA A 119 -21.80 -28.31 -28.61
CA ALA A 119 -21.35 -29.69 -28.79
C ALA A 119 -22.55 -30.65 -28.81
N SER A 120 -23.48 -30.55 -27.85
CA SER A 120 -24.71 -31.36 -27.84
C SER A 120 -25.64 -31.08 -29.03
N ALA A 121 -25.58 -29.90 -29.65
CA ALA A 121 -26.31 -29.61 -30.88
C ALA A 121 -25.68 -30.29 -32.11
N ALA A 122 -24.35 -30.34 -32.17
CA ALA A 122 -23.61 -31.05 -33.22
C ALA A 122 -23.76 -32.57 -33.09
N GLU A 123 -23.69 -33.11 -31.87
CA GLU A 123 -23.88 -34.53 -31.59
C GLU A 123 -25.25 -35.04 -32.07
N ILE A 124 -26.33 -34.33 -31.74
CA ILE A 124 -27.69 -34.72 -32.17
C ILE A 124 -27.92 -34.49 -33.68
N GLU A 125 -27.16 -33.57 -34.30
CA GLU A 125 -27.14 -33.41 -35.75
C GLU A 125 -26.51 -34.64 -36.41
N GLU A 126 -25.34 -35.08 -35.93
CA GLU A 126 -24.68 -36.30 -36.38
C GLU A 126 -25.55 -37.55 -36.17
N GLU A 127 -26.22 -37.68 -35.01
CA GLU A 127 -27.18 -38.76 -34.78
C GLU A 127 -28.32 -38.74 -35.80
N SER A 128 -28.83 -37.55 -36.15
CA SER A 128 -29.90 -37.43 -37.16
C SER A 128 -29.42 -37.82 -38.56
N GLU A 129 -28.16 -37.52 -38.90
CA GLU A 129 -27.56 -37.96 -40.17
C GLU A 129 -27.37 -39.48 -40.19
N LYS A 130 -26.91 -40.11 -39.08
CA LYS A 130 -26.83 -41.57 -38.98
C LYS A 130 -28.18 -42.26 -39.18
N VAL A 131 -29.28 -41.66 -38.68
CA VAL A 131 -30.64 -42.16 -38.92
C VAL A 131 -31.02 -42.02 -40.39
N ALA A 132 -30.65 -40.92 -41.05
CA ALA A 132 -30.88 -40.75 -42.49
C ALA A 132 -30.08 -41.73 -43.34
N GLU A 133 -28.81 -41.98 -43.01
CA GLU A 133 -27.95 -42.95 -43.68
C GLU A 133 -28.53 -44.37 -43.60
N LYS A 134 -28.99 -44.80 -42.41
CA LYS A 134 -29.66 -46.09 -42.22
C LYS A 134 -30.92 -46.24 -43.08
N PHE A 135 -31.72 -45.18 -43.17
CA PHE A 135 -32.90 -45.19 -44.02
C PHE A 135 -32.53 -45.33 -45.51
N LEU A 136 -31.52 -44.60 -45.97
CA LEU A 136 -31.03 -44.68 -47.36
C LEU A 136 -30.40 -46.04 -47.69
N ALA A 137 -29.81 -46.70 -46.70
CA ALA A 137 -29.31 -48.08 -46.81
C ALA A 137 -30.43 -49.13 -46.84
N GLY A 138 -31.67 -48.76 -46.48
CA GLY A 138 -32.79 -49.68 -46.35
C GLY A 138 -32.81 -50.48 -45.05
N ASP A 139 -32.04 -50.05 -44.03
CA ASP A 139 -31.94 -50.74 -42.74
C ASP A 139 -33.17 -50.49 -41.83
N ILE A 140 -33.94 -49.43 -42.10
CA ILE A 140 -35.13 -49.05 -41.33
C ILE A 140 -36.28 -48.64 -42.26
N GLU A 141 -37.52 -48.87 -41.80
CA GLU A 141 -38.73 -48.51 -42.55
C GLU A 141 -39.10 -47.02 -42.41
N VAL A 142 -39.98 -46.55 -43.29
CA VAL A 142 -40.38 -45.12 -43.36
C VAL A 142 -40.94 -44.60 -42.04
N ASP A 143 -41.81 -45.36 -41.37
CA ASP A 143 -42.46 -44.91 -40.14
C ASP A 143 -41.44 -44.75 -39.00
N GLU A 144 -40.50 -45.69 -38.87
CA GLU A 144 -39.41 -45.63 -37.90
C GLU A 144 -38.45 -44.46 -38.19
N PHE A 145 -38.12 -44.24 -39.47
CA PHE A 145 -37.31 -43.09 -39.89
C PHE A 145 -37.98 -41.77 -39.50
N LEU A 146 -39.26 -41.59 -39.82
CA LEU A 146 -39.97 -40.34 -39.54
C LEU A 146 -40.02 -40.04 -38.04
N GLU A 147 -40.28 -41.03 -37.21
CA GLU A 147 -40.31 -40.86 -35.74
C GLU A 147 -38.92 -40.45 -35.20
N GLN A 148 -37.87 -41.17 -35.60
CA GLN A 148 -36.51 -40.97 -35.08
C GLN A 148 -35.81 -39.74 -35.64
N PHE A 149 -36.03 -39.40 -36.91
CA PHE A 149 -35.39 -38.27 -37.58
C PHE A 149 -36.03 -36.95 -37.18
N LEU A 150 -37.37 -36.86 -37.19
CA LEU A 150 -38.07 -35.61 -36.87
C LEU A 150 -37.86 -35.21 -35.41
N SER A 151 -37.86 -36.17 -34.47
CA SER A 151 -37.59 -35.89 -33.06
C SER A 151 -36.18 -35.33 -32.83
N ARG A 152 -35.16 -35.94 -33.46
CA ARG A 152 -33.76 -35.48 -33.38
C ARG A 152 -33.54 -34.13 -34.06
N ARG A 153 -34.06 -33.93 -35.27
CA ARG A 153 -33.98 -32.63 -35.99
C ARG A 153 -34.68 -31.52 -35.22
N LYS A 154 -35.86 -31.79 -34.63
CA LYS A 154 -36.56 -30.82 -33.77
C LYS A 154 -35.71 -30.44 -32.57
N LEU A 155 -35.09 -31.41 -31.89
CA LEU A 155 -34.21 -31.15 -30.74
C LEU A 155 -32.94 -30.39 -31.16
N MET A 156 -32.33 -30.76 -32.29
CA MET A 156 -31.17 -30.09 -32.88
C MET A 156 -31.45 -28.61 -33.14
N HIS A 157 -32.52 -28.30 -33.87
CA HIS A 157 -32.90 -26.92 -34.17
C HIS A 157 -33.22 -26.12 -32.91
N LEU A 158 -33.90 -26.74 -31.94
CA LEU A 158 -34.17 -26.11 -30.64
C LEU A 158 -32.86 -25.76 -29.91
N ARG A 159 -31.86 -26.64 -29.92
CA ARG A 159 -30.55 -26.38 -29.31
C ARG A 159 -29.80 -25.28 -30.07
N LYS A 160 -29.79 -25.29 -31.42
CA LYS A 160 -29.17 -24.21 -32.23
C LYS A 160 -29.78 -22.84 -31.92
N VAL A 161 -31.11 -22.73 -31.84
CA VAL A 161 -31.79 -21.49 -31.46
C VAL A 161 -31.40 -21.04 -30.04
N LYS A 162 -31.28 -21.98 -29.09
CA LYS A 162 -30.81 -21.66 -27.73
C LYS A 162 -29.35 -21.17 -27.70
N VAL A 163 -28.47 -21.76 -28.50
CA VAL A 163 -27.07 -21.30 -28.68
C VAL A 163 -27.05 -19.87 -29.21
N ASP A 164 -27.80 -19.58 -30.27
CA ASP A 164 -27.86 -18.25 -30.87
C ASP A 164 -28.41 -17.20 -29.89
N LYS A 165 -29.43 -17.58 -29.12
CA LYS A 165 -30.01 -16.68 -28.12
C LYS A 165 -29.05 -16.42 -26.96
N LEU A 166 -28.34 -17.44 -26.49
CA LEU A 166 -27.35 -17.29 -25.43
C LEU A 166 -26.17 -16.40 -25.89
N ARG A 167 -25.70 -16.55 -27.14
CA ARG A 167 -24.71 -15.65 -27.76
C ARG A 167 -25.20 -14.21 -27.85
N GLU A 168 -26.47 -13.99 -28.18
CA GLU A 168 -27.07 -12.65 -28.19
C GLU A 168 -27.07 -12.01 -26.79
N ILE A 169 -27.45 -12.78 -25.76
CA ILE A 169 -27.47 -12.33 -24.36
C ILE A 169 -26.06 -11.96 -23.90
N LEU A 170 -25.06 -12.82 -24.16
CA LEU A 170 -23.66 -12.57 -23.77
C LEU A 170 -23.10 -11.31 -24.44
N ARG A 171 -23.38 -11.11 -25.74
CA ARG A 171 -23.01 -9.88 -26.44
C ARG A 171 -23.66 -8.65 -25.83
N LYS A 172 -24.96 -8.69 -25.52
CA LYS A 172 -25.68 -7.56 -24.90
C LYS A 172 -25.15 -7.22 -23.51
N SER A 173 -24.78 -8.23 -22.71
CA SER A 173 -24.20 -8.03 -21.38
C SER A 173 -22.86 -7.29 -21.39
N LEU A 174 -22.06 -7.44 -22.45
CA LEU A 174 -20.80 -6.67 -22.61
C LEU A 174 -21.03 -5.18 -22.89
N HIS A 175 -22.20 -4.82 -23.42
CA HIS A 175 -22.53 -3.43 -23.79
C HIS A 175 -23.20 -2.66 -22.64
N THR A 176 -23.63 -3.33 -21.58
CA THR A 176 -24.15 -2.72 -20.36
C THR A 176 -23.03 -2.60 -19.32
N SER A 177 -22.15 -1.62 -19.49
CA SER A 177 -21.18 -1.27 -18.45
C SER A 177 -21.93 -0.69 -17.22
N PRO A 178 -21.69 -1.14 -15.98
CA PRO A 178 -22.42 -0.66 -14.79
C PRO A 178 -21.98 0.71 -14.27
N TYR A 179 -21.03 1.37 -14.93
CA TYR A 179 -20.57 2.69 -14.51
C TYR A 179 -21.32 3.76 -15.30
N PRO A 180 -22.27 4.50 -14.68
CA PRO A 180 -22.60 5.81 -15.22
C PRO A 180 -21.30 6.62 -15.15
N SER A 181 -20.75 6.97 -16.31
CA SER A 181 -19.81 8.08 -16.41
C SER A 181 -20.52 9.28 -15.79
N SER A 182 -20.16 9.60 -14.55
CA SER A 182 -20.66 10.74 -13.81
C SER A 182 -20.17 12.00 -14.53
N ASN A 183 -20.99 12.46 -15.48
CA ASN A 183 -20.92 13.77 -16.12
C ASN A 183 -21.27 14.85 -15.09
N PHE A 184 -20.38 15.10 -14.12
CA PHE A 184 -20.40 16.32 -13.33
C PHE A 184 -19.59 17.39 -14.08
N PRO A 185 -20.22 18.47 -14.58
CA PRO A 185 -19.49 19.61 -15.09
C PRO A 185 -19.01 20.44 -13.91
N GLY A 186 -17.69 20.50 -13.74
CA GLY A 186 -17.03 21.41 -12.80
C GLY A 186 -16.47 20.72 -11.56
N ILE A 187 -15.20 21.05 -11.27
CA ILE A 187 -14.38 20.67 -10.11
C ILE A 187 -13.60 19.37 -10.30
N ALA A 188 -12.55 19.45 -11.13
CA ALA A 188 -11.33 18.70 -10.88
C ALA A 188 -10.37 19.63 -10.10
N PRO A 189 -9.92 19.28 -8.87
CA PRO A 189 -8.70 19.88 -8.37
C PRO A 189 -7.55 19.18 -9.09
N SER A 190 -6.99 19.85 -10.10
CA SER A 190 -5.67 19.48 -10.62
C SER A 190 -4.66 19.70 -9.50
N ILE A 191 -4.25 18.62 -8.83
CA ILE A 191 -3.11 18.64 -7.90
C ILE A 191 -1.86 18.75 -8.79
N PRO A 192 -1.08 19.85 -8.71
CA PRO A 192 0.13 19.97 -9.51
C PRO A 192 1.22 19.11 -8.87
N TYR A 193 1.59 18.02 -9.54
CA TYR A 193 2.85 17.34 -9.22
C TYR A 193 4.02 18.24 -9.63
N PRO A 194 4.99 18.50 -8.73
CA PRO A 194 6.19 19.25 -9.09
C PRO A 194 7.09 18.38 -9.98
N THR A 195 7.28 18.79 -11.23
CA THR A 195 8.32 18.25 -12.12
C THR A 195 9.67 18.79 -11.69
N GLY A 196 10.28 18.16 -10.69
CA GLY A 196 11.67 18.36 -10.29
C GLY A 196 12.37 17.00 -10.13
N PRO A 197 13.70 16.92 -10.30
CA PRO A 197 14.42 15.66 -10.20
C PRO A 197 14.52 15.28 -8.71
N VAL A 198 13.60 14.45 -8.22
CA VAL A 198 13.62 13.96 -6.84
C VAL A 198 14.00 12.48 -6.84
N SER A 199 15.24 12.23 -6.47
CA SER A 199 15.72 10.95 -5.97
C SER A 199 15.01 10.65 -4.64
N MET A 200 13.90 9.90 -4.69
CA MET A 200 13.28 9.28 -3.51
C MET A 200 12.85 7.85 -3.88
N PRO A 201 13.12 6.85 -3.02
CA PRO A 201 12.93 5.45 -3.37
C PRO A 201 11.45 5.09 -3.34
N MET A 202 10.99 4.47 -4.44
CA MET A 202 9.64 3.90 -4.56
C MET A 202 9.43 2.76 -3.55
N PRO A 203 8.22 2.55 -3.01
CA PRO A 203 7.90 1.36 -2.23
C PRO A 203 7.85 0.15 -3.18
N VAL A 204 8.74 -0.81 -2.97
CA VAL A 204 8.78 -2.07 -3.73
C VAL A 204 7.64 -2.99 -3.24
N PRO A 205 6.91 -3.68 -4.14
CA PRO A 205 5.88 -4.65 -3.74
C PRO A 205 6.47 -5.79 -2.91
N SER A 206 5.77 -6.14 -1.83
CA SER A 206 6.17 -7.14 -0.84
C SER A 206 6.24 -8.56 -1.44
N GLY A 207 7.45 -9.00 -1.83
CA GLY A 207 7.79 -10.42 -2.00
C GLY A 207 8.31 -11.02 -0.68
N PRO A 208 8.27 -12.37 -0.52
CA PRO A 208 8.57 -13.01 0.76
C PRO A 208 10.04 -12.84 1.15
N SER A 209 10.25 -12.20 2.30
CA SER A 209 11.55 -12.00 2.94
C SER A 209 12.18 -13.34 3.34
N LEU A 210 13.29 -13.70 2.69
CA LEU A 210 14.22 -14.71 3.17
C LEU A 210 15.09 -14.10 4.26
N TYR A 211 14.86 -14.53 5.50
CA TYR A 211 15.70 -14.21 6.66
C TYR A 211 17.12 -14.73 6.43
N ARG A 212 18.13 -13.87 6.64
CA ARG A 212 19.51 -14.30 6.89
C ARG A 212 20.00 -13.68 8.20
N PRO A 213 20.39 -14.48 9.20
CA PRO A 213 21.08 -13.96 10.38
C PRO A 213 22.57 -13.75 10.07
N TYR A 214 23.16 -12.82 10.83
CA TYR A 214 24.56 -12.37 10.78
C TYR A 214 25.59 -13.48 10.70
#